data_AF-A0A932NMT4-F1
#
_entry.id   AF-A0A932NMT4-F1
#
_cell.length_a   1.000
_cell.length_b   1.000
_cell.length_c   1.000
_cell.angle_alpha   90.00
_cell.angle_beta   90.00
_cell.angle_gamma   90.00
#
_symmetry.space_group_name_H-M   'P 1'
#
loop_
_entity.id
_entity.type
_entity.pdbx_description
1 polymer ?
#
loop_
_entity_poly.entity_id
_entity_poly.type
_entity_poly.pdbx_seq_one_letter_code
_entity_poly.pdbx_strand_id
1 'polypeptide(L)'
;MIELSQNKTNQEPLSKEIVQLNHIQGETFFMTDPEGGTIEFKKTADRTIVFTRDDKGKVVGIENRENGTKLYHISSDSTGLPSSHEIRTDNTEVVYFYDEEGRVQHFVELKPNGDRISTIISKDGSLYSINQKQIGGIVFQAWHRTNEPKEGMIWLHPDGEVSTHGDTVILHELKAKFPKFLDGVTV
;
A
#
# COMPACT_ATOMS: atom_id res chain seq x y z
N MET A 1 13.02 2.42 35.58
CA MET A 1 12.16 1.23 35.72
C MET A 1 11.19 1.26 34.55
N ILE A 2 11.03 0.16 33.82
CA ILE A 2 10.03 0.09 32.74
C ILE A 2 8.70 -0.28 33.39
N GLU A 3 7.66 0.52 33.16
CA GLU A 3 6.32 0.22 33.66
C GLU A 3 5.48 -0.42 32.56
N LEU A 4 4.90 -1.58 32.87
CA LEU A 4 3.95 -2.29 32.02
C LEU A 4 2.55 -2.08 32.60
N SER A 5 1.64 -1.54 31.81
CA SER A 5 0.25 -1.36 32.24
C SER A 5 -0.74 -1.88 31.20
N GLN A 6 -1.76 -2.59 31.69
CA GLN A 6 -2.96 -2.91 30.91
C GLN A 6 -3.98 -1.80 31.12
N ASN A 7 -4.47 -1.19 30.05
CA ASN A 7 -5.65 -0.32 30.03
C ASN A 7 -5.71 0.78 31.12
N LYS A 8 -4.58 1.29 31.63
CA LYS A 8 -4.55 2.12 32.86
C LYS A 8 -3.88 3.48 32.77
N THR A 9 -3.64 4.02 31.58
CA THR A 9 -3.19 5.40 31.42
C THR A 9 -4.29 6.25 30.76
N ASN A 10 -4.50 7.47 31.27
CA ASN A 10 -5.27 8.54 30.61
C ASN A 10 -4.61 9.00 29.28
N GLN A 11 -3.77 8.17 28.67
CA GLN A 11 -3.09 8.45 27.41
C GLN A 11 -3.98 7.98 26.26
N GLU A 12 -4.17 8.86 25.29
CA GLU A 12 -4.74 8.49 23.99
C GLU A 12 -3.87 7.39 23.35
N PRO A 13 -4.45 6.26 22.90
CA PRO A 13 -3.72 5.22 22.19
C PRO A 13 -3.09 5.77 20.91
N LEU A 14 -1.80 5.49 20.70
CA LEU A 14 -1.09 5.82 19.47
C LEU A 14 -1.79 5.23 18.25
N SER A 15 -2.39 4.05 18.39
CA SER A 15 -3.10 3.37 17.29
C SER A 15 -4.26 4.18 16.69
N LYS A 16 -4.81 5.18 17.40
CA LYS A 16 -5.83 6.08 16.85
C LYS A 16 -5.29 7.03 15.77
N GLU A 17 -3.99 7.30 15.77
CA GLU A 17 -3.34 8.14 14.76
C GLU A 17 -3.09 7.39 13.44
N ILE A 18 -3.28 6.06 13.42
CA ILE A 18 -3.12 5.24 12.21
C ILE A 18 -4.49 4.86 11.65
N VAL A 19 -5.06 5.77 10.84
CA VAL A 19 -6.44 5.66 10.34
C VAL A 19 -6.71 4.36 9.59
N GLN A 20 -5.73 3.85 8.83
CA GLN A 20 -5.84 2.59 8.08
C GLN A 20 -5.97 1.35 8.98
N LEU A 21 -5.70 1.47 10.30
CA LEU A 21 -5.87 0.40 11.28
C LEU A 21 -7.02 0.63 12.26
N ASN A 22 -7.87 1.65 12.06
CA ASN A 22 -9.00 1.93 12.94
C ASN A 22 -10.03 0.77 13.06
N HIS A 23 -10.05 -0.12 12.08
CA HIS A 23 -10.90 -1.31 12.07
C HIS A 23 -10.36 -2.44 12.98
N ILE A 24 -9.12 -2.36 13.44
CA ILE A 24 -8.48 -3.41 14.22
C ILE A 24 -8.90 -3.33 15.70
N GLN A 25 -9.53 -4.40 16.15
CA GLN A 25 -9.94 -4.59 17.54
C GLN A 25 -9.02 -5.61 18.24
N GLY A 26 -8.71 -5.38 19.51
CA GLY A 26 -7.83 -6.26 20.27
C GLY A 26 -7.53 -5.74 21.67
N GLU A 27 -6.80 -6.53 22.44
CA GLU A 27 -6.29 -6.11 23.74
C GLU A 27 -5.12 -5.14 23.56
N THR A 28 -5.14 -4.04 24.30
CA THR A 28 -4.10 -3.01 24.25
C THR A 28 -3.27 -2.99 25.54
N PHE A 29 -1.96 -2.95 25.39
CA PHE A 29 -0.98 -2.89 26.46
C PHE A 29 -0.04 -1.72 26.21
N PHE A 30 0.42 -1.08 27.28
CA PHE A 30 1.37 0.03 27.18
C PHE A 30 2.64 -0.29 27.96
N MET A 31 3.76 0.14 27.38
CA MET A 31 5.06 0.13 28.01
C MET A 31 5.63 1.54 27.92
N THR A 32 6.02 2.09 29.06
CA THR A 32 6.57 3.45 29.13
C THR A 32 7.99 3.38 29.70
N ASP A 33 8.92 4.05 29.03
CA ASP A 33 10.29 4.19 29.50
C ASP A 33 10.41 5.35 30.53
N PRO A 34 11.54 5.46 31.25
CA PRO A 34 11.73 6.53 32.25
C PRO A 34 11.76 7.95 31.66
N GLU A 35 11.97 8.10 30.36
CA GLU A 35 12.00 9.39 29.65
C GLU A 35 10.60 9.80 29.15
N GLY A 36 9.60 8.94 29.35
CA GLY A 36 8.21 9.15 28.93
C GLY A 36 7.90 8.62 27.52
N GLY A 37 8.86 7.99 26.85
CA GLY A 37 8.64 7.28 25.60
C GLY A 37 7.64 6.14 25.81
N THR A 38 6.61 6.09 24.96
CA THR A 38 5.51 5.12 25.11
C THR A 38 5.45 4.21 23.89
N ILE A 39 5.39 2.91 24.15
CA ILE A 39 5.13 1.86 23.16
C ILE A 39 3.76 1.27 23.48
N GLU A 40 2.90 1.21 22.48
CA GLU A 40 1.61 0.52 22.55
C GLU A 40 1.72 -0.84 21.85
N PHE A 41 1.21 -1.89 22.47
CA PHE A 41 1.05 -3.20 21.86
C PHE A 41 -0.44 -3.48 21.71
N LYS A 42 -0.88 -3.78 20.49
CA LYS A 42 -2.24 -4.26 20.22
C LYS A 42 -2.19 -5.71 19.78
N LYS A 43 -2.84 -6.59 20.54
CA LYS A 43 -2.93 -8.01 20.25
C LYS A 43 -4.35 -8.36 19.80
N THR A 44 -4.47 -8.92 18.60
CA THR A 44 -5.71 -9.51 18.10
C THR A 44 -5.62 -11.04 18.15
N ALA A 45 -6.66 -11.73 17.67
CA ALA A 45 -6.63 -13.18 17.53
C ALA A 45 -5.50 -13.69 16.60
N ASP A 46 -5.14 -12.89 15.58
CA ASP A 46 -4.32 -13.34 14.45
C ASP A 46 -2.98 -12.60 14.34
N ARG A 47 -2.79 -11.50 15.08
CA ARG A 47 -1.61 -10.64 14.95
C ARG A 47 -1.33 -9.81 16.18
N THR A 48 -0.07 -9.44 16.33
CA THR A 48 0.37 -8.41 17.28
C THR A 48 0.94 -7.24 16.49
N ILE A 49 0.49 -6.03 16.81
CA ILE A 49 0.98 -4.79 16.22
C ILE A 49 1.61 -3.94 17.33
N VAL A 50 2.80 -3.45 17.08
CA VAL A 50 3.55 -2.57 17.99
C VAL A 50 3.50 -1.15 17.44
N PHE A 51 3.01 -0.20 18.23
CA PHE A 51 2.94 1.21 17.87
C PHE A 51 3.98 2.00 18.67
N THR A 52 4.70 2.87 17.97
CA THR A 52 5.72 3.76 18.54
C THR A 52 5.73 5.07 17.75
N ARG A 53 6.53 6.04 18.19
CA ARG A 53 6.86 7.23 17.39
C ARG A 53 8.21 7.07 16.71
N ASP A 54 8.35 7.59 15.51
CA ASP A 54 9.63 7.77 14.82
C ASP A 54 10.40 9.00 15.37
N ASP A 55 11.58 9.26 14.81
CA ASP A 55 12.44 10.40 15.17
C ASP A 55 11.81 11.77 14.87
N LYS A 56 10.76 11.80 14.06
CA LYS A 56 9.98 12.99 13.69
C LYS A 56 8.65 13.08 14.45
N GLY A 57 8.41 12.17 15.40
CA GLY A 57 7.20 12.12 16.22
C GLY A 57 5.98 11.48 15.55
N LYS A 58 6.11 10.98 14.32
CA LYS A 58 5.02 10.31 13.60
C LYS A 58 4.78 8.93 14.18
N VAL A 59 3.52 8.52 14.26
CA VAL A 59 3.19 7.18 14.77
C VAL A 59 3.44 6.15 13.68
N VAL A 60 4.15 5.09 14.07
CA VAL A 60 4.43 3.92 13.24
C VAL A 60 3.89 2.68 13.94
N GLY A 61 3.08 1.90 13.23
CA GLY A 61 2.60 0.59 13.62
C GLY A 61 3.40 -0.49 12.91
N ILE A 62 3.99 -1.43 13.65
CA ILE A 62 4.83 -2.50 13.14
C ILE A 62 4.10 -3.82 13.35
N GLU A 63 3.74 -4.47 12.26
CA GLU A 63 3.06 -5.76 12.23
C GLU A 63 4.01 -6.81 11.65
N ASN A 64 4.27 -7.89 12.40
CA ASN A 64 4.96 -9.06 11.86
C ASN A 64 3.90 -10.13 11.58
N ARG A 65 3.83 -10.61 10.34
CA ARG A 65 2.91 -11.68 9.94
C ARG A 65 3.58 -13.05 10.07
N GLU A 66 2.78 -14.09 10.26
CA GLU A 66 3.26 -15.47 10.41
C GLU A 66 4.05 -15.97 9.19
N ASN A 67 3.72 -15.46 8.01
CA ASN A 67 4.43 -15.79 6.76
C ASN A 67 5.79 -15.08 6.60
N GLY A 68 6.26 -14.35 7.62
CA GLY A 68 7.53 -13.61 7.61
C GLY A 68 7.46 -12.22 6.99
N THR A 69 6.32 -11.82 6.42
CA THR A 69 6.10 -10.46 5.91
C THR A 69 6.07 -9.45 7.08
N LYS A 70 6.71 -8.30 6.89
CA LYS A 70 6.66 -7.16 7.82
C LYS A 70 5.82 -6.04 7.21
N LEU A 71 4.92 -5.46 7.99
CA LEU A 71 4.18 -4.26 7.60
C LEU A 71 4.52 -3.11 8.55
N TYR A 72 4.82 -1.97 7.95
CA TYR A 72 5.00 -0.69 8.63
C TYR A 72 3.84 0.20 8.23
N HIS A 73 2.96 0.51 9.17
CA HIS A 73 1.84 1.42 9.01
C HIS A 73 2.27 2.79 9.52
N ILE A 74 2.17 3.83 8.70
CA ILE A 74 2.69 5.17 9.01
C ILE A 74 1.49 6.11 9.07
N SER A 75 1.39 6.91 10.14
CA SER A 75 0.28 7.85 10.33
C SER A 75 0.21 8.91 9.23
N SER A 76 1.38 9.40 8.78
CA SER A 76 1.48 10.31 7.64
C SER A 76 2.83 10.18 6.90
N ASP A 77 2.80 10.24 5.59
CA ASP A 77 3.98 10.29 4.71
C ASP A 77 4.51 11.73 4.57
N SER A 78 5.36 12.00 3.57
CA SER A 78 5.87 13.36 3.31
C SER A 78 4.81 14.33 2.80
N THR A 79 3.68 13.83 2.31
CA THR A 79 2.54 14.63 1.83
C THR A 79 1.49 14.88 2.92
N GLY A 80 1.65 14.23 4.09
CA GLY A 80 0.70 14.34 5.20
C GLY A 80 -0.38 13.26 5.19
N LEU A 81 -0.39 12.36 4.19
CA LEU A 81 -1.39 11.30 4.06
C LEU A 81 -0.90 9.97 4.63
N PRO A 82 -1.79 9.08 5.10
CA PRO A 82 -1.38 7.79 5.63
C PRO A 82 -0.72 6.92 4.56
N SER A 83 0.25 6.11 4.96
CA SER A 83 0.95 5.17 4.08
C SER A 83 1.29 3.87 4.80
N SER A 84 1.61 2.83 4.05
CA SER A 84 2.12 1.59 4.63
C SER A 84 3.16 0.94 3.72
N HIS A 85 4.15 0.28 4.32
CA HIS A 85 5.19 -0.47 3.62
C HIS A 85 5.08 -1.94 4.01
N GLU A 86 4.83 -2.81 3.04
CA GLU A 86 4.88 -4.26 3.19
C GLU A 86 6.20 -4.78 2.62
N ILE A 87 7.02 -5.38 3.47
CA ILE A 87 8.26 -6.04 3.07
C ILE A 87 8.01 -7.55 3.11
N ARG A 88 7.94 -8.16 1.92
CA ARG A 88 7.73 -9.60 1.74
C ARG A 88 9.04 -10.37 1.92
N THR A 89 8.93 -11.68 2.10
CA THR A 89 10.08 -12.58 2.32
C THR A 89 11.00 -12.73 1.11
N ASP A 90 10.50 -12.44 -0.09
CA ASP A 90 11.28 -12.35 -1.32
C ASP A 90 11.98 -11.00 -1.49
N ASN A 91 11.89 -10.09 -0.50
CA ASN A 91 12.34 -8.69 -0.54
C ASN A 91 11.56 -7.80 -1.51
N THR A 92 10.40 -8.22 -2.00
CA THR A 92 9.48 -7.32 -2.67
C THR A 92 8.92 -6.33 -1.64
N GLU A 93 9.04 -5.04 -1.94
CA GLU A 93 8.44 -3.96 -1.16
C GLU A 93 7.15 -3.49 -1.83
N VAL A 94 6.04 -3.42 -1.08
CA VAL A 94 4.80 -2.80 -1.53
C VAL A 94 4.50 -1.59 -0.68
N VAL A 95 4.47 -0.42 -1.31
CA VAL A 95 4.09 0.84 -0.67
C VAL A 95 2.64 1.14 -0.99
N TYR A 96 1.80 1.21 0.03
CA TYR A 96 0.38 1.55 -0.04
C TYR A 96 0.16 3.00 0.34
N PHE A 97 -0.68 3.69 -0.41
CA PHE A 97 -1.04 5.07 -0.20
C PHE A 97 -2.54 5.19 -0.03
N TYR A 98 -2.93 5.88 1.03
CA TYR A 98 -4.29 5.96 1.50
C TYR A 98 -4.83 7.38 1.36
N ASP A 99 -6.15 7.50 1.29
CA ASP A 99 -6.81 8.79 1.54
C ASP A 99 -6.91 9.09 3.05
N GLU A 100 -7.47 10.26 3.35
CA GLU A 100 -7.68 10.72 4.72
C GLU A 100 -8.59 9.78 5.54
N GLU A 101 -9.47 9.04 4.86
CA GLU A 101 -10.35 8.04 5.49
C GLU A 101 -9.69 6.65 5.65
N GLY A 102 -8.43 6.49 5.23
CA GLY A 102 -7.70 5.23 5.35
C GLY A 102 -8.07 4.18 4.29
N ARG A 103 -8.62 4.59 3.14
CA ARG A 103 -8.89 3.72 1.99
C ARG A 103 -7.71 3.78 1.02
N VAL A 104 -7.28 2.61 0.53
CA VAL A 104 -6.16 2.53 -0.45
C VAL A 104 -6.58 3.17 -1.77
N GLN A 105 -5.82 4.16 -2.23
CA GLN A 105 -6.02 4.80 -3.53
C GLN A 105 -5.02 4.31 -4.57
N HIS A 106 -3.78 4.07 -4.14
CA HIS A 106 -2.73 3.58 -5.02
C HIS A 106 -1.72 2.76 -4.24
N PHE A 107 -1.02 1.86 -4.94
CA PHE A 107 0.13 1.17 -4.37
C PHE A 107 1.21 0.95 -5.42
N VAL A 108 2.44 0.81 -4.96
CA VAL A 108 3.62 0.56 -5.79
C VAL A 108 4.32 -0.67 -5.27
N GLU A 109 4.50 -1.67 -6.13
CA GLU A 109 5.32 -2.85 -5.86
C GLU A 109 6.70 -2.66 -6.51
N LEU A 110 7.74 -2.77 -5.69
CA LEU A 110 9.15 -2.74 -6.08
C LEU A 110 9.72 -4.14 -5.89
N LYS A 111 10.05 -4.79 -7.00
CA LYS A 111 10.61 -6.14 -6.98
C LYS A 111 12.13 -6.11 -6.85
N PRO A 112 12.77 -7.15 -6.29
CA PRO A 112 14.22 -7.23 -6.18
C PRO A 112 14.94 -7.25 -7.53
N ASN A 113 14.26 -7.74 -8.57
CA ASN A 113 14.77 -7.69 -9.95
C ASN A 113 14.68 -6.29 -10.58
N GLY A 114 14.24 -5.28 -9.82
CA GLY A 114 14.09 -3.90 -10.24
C GLY A 114 12.85 -3.61 -11.08
N ASP A 115 11.97 -4.59 -11.31
CA ASP A 115 10.66 -4.33 -11.89
C ASP A 115 9.83 -3.47 -10.93
N ARG A 116 9.05 -2.54 -11.49
CA ARG A 116 8.17 -1.66 -10.74
C ARG A 116 6.75 -1.75 -11.27
N ILE A 117 5.81 -2.05 -10.39
CA ILE A 117 4.39 -2.09 -10.72
C ILE A 117 3.69 -0.99 -9.94
N SER A 118 3.09 -0.03 -10.64
CA SER A 118 2.23 0.99 -10.01
C SER A 118 0.79 0.66 -10.32
N THR A 119 -0.06 0.59 -9.29
CA THR A 119 -1.49 0.32 -9.42
C THR A 119 -2.30 1.44 -8.79
N ILE A 120 -3.31 1.92 -9.53
CA ILE A 120 -4.27 2.93 -9.09
C ILE A 120 -5.64 2.27 -8.99
N ILE A 121 -6.32 2.53 -7.88
CA ILE A 121 -7.68 2.08 -7.60
C ILE A 121 -8.62 3.27 -7.84
N SER A 122 -9.48 3.16 -8.84
CA SER A 122 -10.52 4.16 -9.10
C SER A 122 -11.65 4.05 -8.08
N LYS A 123 -12.44 5.12 -7.94
CA LYS A 123 -13.56 5.19 -6.97
C LYS A 123 -14.64 4.13 -7.19
N ASP A 124 -14.80 3.65 -8.42
CA ASP A 124 -15.70 2.58 -8.83
C ASP A 124 -15.12 1.17 -8.57
N GLY A 125 -13.91 1.08 -8.02
CA GLY A 125 -13.20 -0.18 -7.78
C GLY A 125 -12.43 -0.71 -8.99
N SER A 126 -12.43 0.01 -10.12
CA SER A 126 -11.64 -0.36 -11.29
C SER A 126 -10.15 -0.16 -11.01
N LEU A 127 -9.33 -1.09 -11.51
CA LEU A 127 -7.88 -1.11 -11.29
C LEU A 127 -7.17 -0.75 -12.58
N TYR A 128 -6.10 0.04 -12.45
CA TYR A 128 -5.24 0.42 -13.56
C TYR A 128 -3.80 0.25 -13.12
N SER A 129 -2.99 -0.44 -13.90
CA SER A 129 -1.60 -0.70 -13.56
C SER A 129 -0.63 -0.41 -14.69
N ILE A 130 0.58 0.00 -14.31
CA ILE A 130 1.75 0.10 -15.17
C ILE A 130 2.82 -0.80 -14.58
N ASN A 131 3.20 -1.83 -15.31
CA ASN A 131 4.32 -2.71 -14.99
C ASN A 131 5.52 -2.33 -15.85
N GLN A 132 6.48 -1.64 -15.23
CA GLN A 132 7.75 -1.25 -15.84
C GLN A 132 8.76 -2.36 -15.56
N LYS A 133 9.04 -3.20 -16.56
CA LYS A 133 10.00 -4.28 -16.43
C LYS A 133 11.40 -3.78 -16.72
N GLN A 134 12.41 -4.24 -15.98
CA GLN A 134 13.81 -4.00 -16.39
C GLN A 134 14.12 -4.68 -17.73
N ILE A 135 13.55 -5.87 -17.92
CA ILE A 135 13.68 -6.67 -19.14
C ILE A 135 12.26 -7.05 -19.59
N GLY A 136 11.87 -6.64 -20.79
CA GLY A 136 10.56 -6.95 -21.36
C GLY A 136 9.59 -5.79 -21.46
N GLY A 137 10.04 -4.54 -21.37
CA GLY A 137 9.25 -3.37 -21.76
C GLY A 137 8.24 -2.92 -20.71
N ILE A 138 7.16 -2.27 -21.14
CA ILE A 138 6.15 -1.68 -20.26
C ILE A 138 4.78 -2.25 -20.57
N VAL A 139 4.12 -2.81 -19.56
CA VAL A 139 2.76 -3.35 -19.68
C VAL A 139 1.79 -2.43 -18.95
N PHE A 140 0.75 -1.99 -19.65
CA PHE A 140 -0.38 -1.25 -19.13
C PHE A 140 -1.56 -2.21 -19.04
N GLN A 141 -2.24 -2.26 -17.89
CA GLN A 141 -3.39 -3.14 -17.71
C GLN A 141 -4.50 -2.41 -16.98
N ALA A 142 -5.74 -2.75 -17.29
CA ALA A 142 -6.90 -2.30 -16.55
C ALA A 142 -7.91 -3.43 -16.36
N TRP A 143 -8.57 -3.40 -15.21
CA TRP A 143 -9.63 -4.34 -14.83
C TRP A 143 -10.80 -3.56 -14.24
N HIS A 144 -11.95 -3.63 -14.90
CA HIS A 144 -13.20 -3.11 -14.37
C HIS A 144 -13.94 -4.22 -13.62
N ARG A 145 -14.32 -3.95 -12.38
CA ARG A 145 -15.06 -4.89 -11.51
C ARG A 145 -16.58 -4.67 -11.53
N THR A 146 -17.08 -4.01 -12.56
CA THR A 146 -18.52 -3.73 -12.71
C THR A 146 -19.28 -4.99 -13.15
N ASN A 147 -20.60 -4.89 -13.32
CA ASN A 147 -21.49 -6.02 -13.63
C ASN A 147 -21.04 -6.89 -14.82
N GLU A 148 -20.28 -6.33 -15.75
CA GLU A 148 -19.57 -7.06 -16.80
C GLU A 148 -18.07 -6.86 -16.61
N PRO A 149 -17.35 -7.82 -15.99
CA PRO A 149 -15.92 -7.72 -15.83
C PRO A 149 -15.23 -7.58 -17.17
N LYS A 150 -14.50 -6.47 -17.34
CA LYS A 150 -13.74 -6.17 -18.55
C LYS A 150 -12.29 -5.97 -18.18
N GLU A 151 -11.42 -6.46 -19.04
CA GLU A 151 -9.99 -6.24 -18.90
C GLU A 151 -9.37 -5.85 -20.23
N GLY A 152 -8.26 -5.15 -20.14
CA GLY A 152 -7.49 -4.72 -21.29
C GLY A 152 -6.02 -4.62 -20.93
N MET A 153 -5.17 -4.88 -21.92
CA MET A 153 -3.73 -4.81 -21.81
C MET A 153 -3.13 -4.15 -23.05
N ILE A 154 -2.17 -3.26 -22.84
CA ILE A 154 -1.28 -2.74 -23.88
C ILE A 154 0.15 -3.01 -23.42
N TRP A 155 0.92 -3.72 -24.24
CA TRP A 155 2.32 -4.02 -23.98
C TRP A 155 3.19 -3.30 -25.01
N LEU A 156 4.04 -2.40 -24.52
CA LEU A 156 5.14 -1.81 -25.28
C LEU A 156 6.37 -2.69 -25.12
N HIS A 157 6.74 -3.42 -26.17
CA HIS A 157 7.90 -4.29 -26.17
C HIS A 157 9.22 -3.49 -26.22
N PRO A 158 10.35 -4.05 -25.76
CA PRO A 158 11.65 -3.38 -25.81
C PRO A 158 12.12 -2.98 -27.22
N ASP A 159 11.66 -3.67 -28.25
CA ASP A 159 11.98 -3.44 -29.66
C ASP A 159 11.09 -2.39 -30.33
N GLY A 160 10.11 -1.85 -29.60
CA GLY A 160 9.15 -0.86 -30.10
C GLY A 160 7.87 -1.48 -30.68
N GLU A 161 7.75 -2.81 -30.72
CA GLU A 161 6.49 -3.45 -31.06
C GLU A 161 5.42 -3.18 -30.00
N VAL A 162 4.16 -3.18 -30.42
CA VAL A 162 3.02 -3.01 -29.51
C VAL A 162 2.08 -4.19 -29.63
N SER A 163 1.75 -4.80 -28.50
CA SER A 163 0.72 -5.84 -28.42
C SER A 163 -0.46 -5.35 -27.59
N THR A 164 -1.67 -5.64 -28.06
CA THR A 164 -2.91 -5.27 -27.37
C THR A 164 -3.75 -6.53 -27.14
N HIS A 165 -4.47 -6.58 -26.02
CA HIS A 165 -5.36 -7.69 -25.70
C HIS A 165 -6.53 -7.21 -24.84
N GLY A 166 -7.72 -7.80 -25.02
CA GLY A 166 -8.89 -7.54 -24.19
C GLY A 166 -9.93 -6.62 -24.85
N ASP A 167 -10.78 -6.02 -24.02
CA ASP A 167 -11.92 -5.21 -24.45
C ASP A 167 -11.49 -3.86 -25.03
N THR A 168 -11.98 -3.52 -26.23
CA THR A 168 -11.60 -2.29 -26.97
C THR A 168 -11.90 -1.01 -26.20
N VAL A 169 -12.97 -0.96 -25.40
CA VAL A 169 -13.29 0.20 -24.57
C VAL A 169 -12.19 0.40 -23.53
N ILE A 170 -11.75 -0.68 -22.88
CA ILE A 170 -10.67 -0.64 -21.90
C ILE A 170 -9.34 -0.23 -22.55
N LEU A 171 -9.06 -0.71 -23.76
CA LEU A 171 -7.85 -0.30 -24.50
C LEU A 171 -7.84 1.21 -24.80
N HIS A 172 -8.98 1.78 -25.22
CA HIS A 172 -9.10 3.22 -25.41
C HIS A 172 -8.97 4.01 -24.10
N GLU A 173 -9.53 3.51 -23.00
CA GLU A 173 -9.37 4.11 -21.68
C GLU A 173 -7.92 4.10 -21.21
N LEU A 174 -7.19 3.00 -21.40
CA LEU A 174 -5.77 2.91 -21.08
C LEU A 174 -4.96 3.97 -21.82
N LYS A 175 -5.21 4.16 -23.12
CA LYS A 175 -4.59 5.24 -23.90
C LYS A 175 -4.91 6.62 -23.33
N ALA A 176 -6.18 6.88 -23.01
CA ALA A 176 -6.60 8.16 -22.45
C ALA A 176 -5.97 8.44 -21.08
N LYS A 177 -5.77 7.40 -20.26
CA LYS A 177 -5.20 7.51 -18.92
C LYS A 177 -3.68 7.65 -18.92
N PHE A 178 -3.00 7.07 -19.91
CA PHE A 178 -1.54 7.09 -20.04
C PHE A 178 -1.06 7.72 -21.35
N PRO A 179 -1.49 8.95 -21.68
CA PRO A 179 -1.26 9.55 -23.00
C PRO A 179 0.22 9.80 -23.27
N LYS A 180 1.02 10.07 -22.24
CA LYS A 180 2.46 10.29 -22.37
C LYS A 180 3.24 9.04 -22.81
N PHE A 181 2.71 7.85 -22.51
CA PHE A 181 3.37 6.59 -22.85
C PHE A 181 2.79 5.94 -24.10
N LEU A 182 1.51 6.18 -24.38
CA LEU A 182 0.74 5.48 -25.41
C LEU A 182 0.39 6.39 -26.60
N ASP A 183 1.11 7.49 -26.77
CA ASP A 183 0.99 8.33 -27.96
C ASP A 183 1.39 7.54 -29.21
N GLY A 184 0.64 7.68 -30.30
CA GLY A 184 0.85 6.94 -31.55
C GLY A 184 0.48 5.44 -31.54
N VAL A 185 0.18 4.84 -30.39
CA VAL A 185 -0.24 3.43 -30.30
C VAL A 185 -1.61 3.23 -30.96
N THR A 186 -1.76 2.23 -31.83
CA THR A 186 -3.08 1.86 -32.41
C THR A 186 -3.69 0.72 -31.59
N VAL A 187 -4.97 0.86 -31.21
CA VAL A 187 -5.75 -0.11 -30.41
C VAL A 187 -7.04 -0.44 -31.13
#